data_AF-A0A957E8U3-F1
#
_entry.id   AF-A0A957E8U3-F1
#
_cell.length_a   1.000
_cell.length_b   1.000
_cell.length_c   1.000
_cell.angle_alpha   90.00
_cell.angle_beta   90.00
_cell.angle_gamma   90.00
#
_symmetry.space_group_name_H-M   'P 1'
#
loop_
_entity.id
_entity.type
_entity.pdbx_description
1 polymer ?
#
loop_
_entity_poly.entity_id
_entity_poly.type
_entity_poly.pdbx_seq_one_letter_code
_entity_poly.pdbx_strand_id
1 'polypeptide(L)' 'MKKRTKWYSREFKLEAVRLSHESDRTVAEAASELGISKSSLFRWRDELADDPEQAFPGCGQMKN' A
#
# COMPACT_ATOMS: atom_id res chain seq x y z
N MET A 1 19.08 -8.87 -14.18
CA MET A 1 17.89 -8.12 -14.63
C MET A 1 17.49 -7.08 -13.58
N LYS A 2 17.33 -5.80 -13.96
CA LYS A 2 16.81 -4.77 -13.04
C LYS A 2 15.35 -5.09 -12.76
N LYS A 3 15.04 -5.52 -11.53
CA LYS A 3 13.66 -5.69 -11.07
C LYS A 3 13.01 -4.30 -11.21
N ARG A 4 12.06 -4.15 -12.14
CA ARG A 4 11.31 -2.91 -12.29
C ARG A 4 10.47 -2.74 -11.02
N THR A 5 11.02 -2.05 -10.04
CA THR A 5 10.28 -1.70 -8.82
C THR A 5 9.09 -0.86 -9.28
N LYS A 6 7.88 -1.41 -9.16
CA LYS A 6 6.66 -0.63 -9.37
C LYS A 6 6.62 0.43 -8.27
N TRP A 7 6.86 1.68 -8.64
CA TRP A 7 6.66 2.81 -7.74
C TRP A 7 5.17 3.08 -7.66
N TYR A 8 4.64 3.06 -6.44
CA TYR A 8 3.26 3.41 -6.14
C TYR A 8 3.29 4.68 -5.29
N SER A 9 2.55 5.71 -5.73
CA SER A 9 2.40 6.95 -4.98
C SER A 9 1.74 6.70 -3.61
N ARG A 10 1.98 7.58 -2.65
CA ARG A 10 1.35 7.48 -1.31
C ARG A 10 -0.17 7.41 -1.41
N GLU A 11 -0.77 8.26 -2.25
CA GLU A 11 -2.20 8.29 -2.52
C GLU A 11 -2.72 6.94 -3.03
N PHE A 12 -1.98 6.30 -3.94
CA PHE A 12 -2.34 4.98 -4.47
C PHE A 12 -2.32 3.91 -3.37
N LYS A 13 -1.33 3.93 -2.48
CA LYS A 13 -1.25 2.97 -1.36
C LYS A 13 -2.37 3.20 -0.35
N LEU A 14 -2.68 4.46 -0.05
CA LEU A 14 -3.81 4.87 0.80
C LEU A 14 -5.14 4.39 0.23
N GLU A 15 -5.39 4.67 -1.05
CA GLU A 15 -6.60 4.23 -1.75
C GLU A 15 -6.72 2.70 -1.70
N ALA A 16 -5.62 1.99 -1.97
CA ALA A 16 -5.62 0.53 -1.92
C ALA A 16 -5.97 -0.02 -0.54
N VAL A 17 -5.38 0.54 0.52
CA VAL A 17 -5.66 0.11 1.89
C VAL A 17 -7.09 0.49 2.28
N ARG A 18 -7.55 1.68 1.92
CA ARG A 18 -8.91 2.15 2.18
C ARG A 18 -9.96 1.29 1.48
N LEU A 19 -9.72 0.91 0.23
CA LEU A 19 -10.53 -0.04 -0.52
C LEU A 19 -10.59 -1.42 0.15
N SER A 20 -9.49 -1.85 0.80
CA SER A 20 -9.45 -3.10 1.57
C SER A 20 -10.15 -3.03 2.94
N HIS A 21 -10.46 -1.81 3.41
CA HIS A 21 -11.22 -1.57 4.64
C HIS A 21 -12.72 -1.38 4.38
N GLU A 22 -13.14 -1.14 3.13
CA GLU A 22 -14.55 -1.19 2.76
C GLU A 22 -15.05 -2.64 2.95
N SER A 23 -16.01 -2.79 3.86
CA SER A 23 -16.41 -4.02 4.56
C SER A 23 -16.78 -5.24 3.71
N ASP A 24 -16.80 -5.12 2.39
CA ASP A 24 -17.22 -6.17 1.46
C ASP A 24 -16.04 -6.83 0.72
N ARG A 25 -14.80 -6.32 0.86
CA ARG A 25 -13.66 -6.81 0.07
C ARG A 25 -12.50 -7.28 0.91
N THR A 26 -11.96 -8.44 0.54
CA THR A 26 -10.72 -8.92 1.13
C THR A 26 -9.50 -8.18 0.54
N VAL A 27 -8.40 -8.15 1.29
CA VAL A 27 -7.09 -7.63 0.82
C VAL A 27 -6.66 -8.31 -0.50
N ALA A 28 -7.04 -9.57 -0.70
CA ALA A 28 -6.73 -10.28 -1.95
C ALA A 28 -7.53 -9.76 -3.15
N GLU A 29 -8.80 -9.41 -2.94
CA GLU A 29 -9.67 -8.84 -3.98
C GLU A 29 -9.27 -7.42 -4.33
N ALA A 30 -9.07 -6.56 -3.33
CA ALA A 30 -8.56 -5.20 -3.55
C ALA A 30 -7.20 -5.22 -4.28
N ALA A 31 -6.32 -6.16 -3.93
CA ALA A 31 -5.03 -6.30 -4.62
C ALA A 31 -5.18 -6.77 -6.07
N SER A 32 -6.09 -7.72 -6.34
CA SER A 32 -6.35 -8.24 -7.67
C SER A 32 -6.98 -7.19 -8.58
N GLU A 33 -7.92 -6.40 -8.06
CA GLU A 33 -8.56 -5.30 -8.79
C GLU A 33 -7.59 -4.17 -9.14
N LEU A 34 -6.69 -3.82 -8.21
CA LEU A 34 -5.67 -2.80 -8.43
C LEU A 34 -4.43 -3.30 -9.18
N GLY A 35 -4.37 -4.61 -9.51
CA GLY A 35 -3.23 -5.22 -10.20
C GLY A 35 -1.92 -5.18 -9.38
N ILE A 36 -2.03 -5.23 -8.06
CA ILE A 36 -0.92 -5.23 -7.11
C ILE A 36 -0.77 -6.55 -6.38
N SER A 37 0.40 -6.76 -5.78
CA SER A 37 0.64 -7.95 -4.96
C SER A 37 -0.10 -7.83 -3.62
N LYS A 38 -0.84 -8.87 -3.24
CA LYS A 38 -1.47 -8.98 -1.90
C LYS A 38 -0.50 -8.71 -0.75
N SER A 39 0.76 -9.14 -0.89
CA SER A 39 1.81 -8.94 0.11
C SER A 39 2.13 -7.46 0.32
N SER A 40 2.12 -6.66 -0.76
CA SER A 40 2.30 -5.21 -0.67
C SER A 40 1.14 -4.57 0.06
N LEU A 41 -0.09 -4.99 -0.24
CA LEU A 41 -1.28 -4.44 0.38
C LEU A 41 -1.40 -4.81 1.87
N PHE A 42 -1.04 -6.06 2.22
CA PHE A 42 -0.92 -6.49 3.62
C PHE A 42 0.07 -5.64 4.39
N ARG A 43 1.27 -5.45 3.85
CA ARG A 43 2.30 -4.60 4.46
C ARG A 43 1.80 -3.16 4.63
N TRP A 44 1.14 -2.62 3.61
CA TRP A 44 0.59 -1.27 3.64
C TRP A 44 -0.51 -1.09 4.68
N ARG A 45 -1.33 -2.12 4.90
CA ARG A 45 -2.36 -2.11 5.93
C ARG A 45 -1.75 -2.13 7.33
N ASP A 46 -0.68 -2.90 7.52
CA ASP A 46 0.08 -2.95 8.77
C ASP A 46 0.79 -1.61 9.05
N GLU A 47 1.48 -1.06 8.05
CA GLU A 47 2.13 0.26 8.13
C GLU A 47 1.12 1.41 8.37
N LEU A 48 -0.12 1.30 7.87
CA LEU A 48 -1.20 2.26 8.13
C LEU A 48 -1.83 2.08 9.51
N ALA A 49 -1.94 0.84 10.00
CA ALA A 49 -2.51 0.54 11.31
C ALA A 49 -1.55 0.90 12.45
N ASP A 50 -0.25 0.70 12.25
CA ASP A 50 0.80 1.09 13.21
C ASP A 50 0.93 2.61 13.28
N ASP A 51 1.02 3.27 12.13
CA ASP A 51 1.39 4.69 12.08
C ASP A 51 0.70 5.41 10.91
N PRO A 52 -0.59 5.78 11.00
CA PRO A 52 -1.33 6.35 9.85
C PRO A 52 -0.75 7.68 9.34
N GLU A 53 -0.05 8.43 10.21
CA GLU A 53 0.62 9.69 9.87
C GLU A 53 1.95 9.46 9.13
N GLN A 54 2.71 8.42 9.52
CA GLN A 54 3.96 8.02 8.85
C GLN A 54 3.78 6.90 7.80
N ALA A 55 2.57 6.40 7.63
CA ALA A 55 2.25 5.34 6.71
C ALA A 55 2.68 5.74 5.29
N PHE A 56 3.44 4.83 4.68
CA PHE A 56 4.04 5.02 3.36
C PHE A 56 5.14 6.10 3.30
N PRO A 57 6.31 5.92 3.94
CA PRO A 57 7.46 6.82 3.79
C PRO A 57 8.12 6.74 2.38
N GLY A 58 7.35 6.35 1.36
CA GLY A 58 7.80 6.03 0.00
C GLY A 58 8.08 7.21 -0.92
N CYS A 59 8.05 8.45 -0.44
CA CYS A 59 8.79 9.55 -1.06
C CYS A 59 9.93 9.87 -0.12
N GLY A 60 11.17 9.67 -0.58
CA GLY A 60 12.36 9.71 0.26
C GLY A 60 12.54 11.03 1.01
N GLN A 61 12.06 11.08 2.25
CA GLN A 61 12.71 11.86 3.30
C GLN A 61 13.36 10.87 4.26
N MET A 62 14.53 10.37 3.84
CA MET A 62 15.62 10.28 4.81
C MET A 62 15.79 11.70 5.35
N LYS A 63 15.38 11.89 6.60
CA LYS A 63 15.75 13.08 7.35
C LYS A 63 17.28 13.02 7.46
N ASN A 64 17.98 13.90 6.77
CA ASN A 64 19.39 14.22 7.05
C ASN A 64 19.46 15.70 7.39
#